data_AF-A0A1V4IBX6-F1
#
_entry.id   AF-A0A1V4IBX6-F1
#
_cell.length_a   1.000
_cell.length_b   1.000
_cell.length_c   1.000
_cell.angle_alpha   90.00
_cell.angle_beta   90.00
_cell.angle_gamma   90.00
#
_symmetry.space_group_name_H-M   'P 1'
#
loop_
_entity.id
_entity.type
_entity.pdbx_description
1 polymer ?
#
loop_
_entity_poly.entity_id
_entity_poly.type
_entity_poly.pdbx_seq_one_letter_code
_entity_poly.pdbx_strand_id
1 'polypeptide(L)'
;MEWYDFAKKIIRKLTECDLFIDVEIYYIDTHKYEKYEYNFMSNQVEDGHENSIAIRAKNEDGKIFFHSTQDISDRGVNIIIDKFYSDIYCASREFWNSPSHCNFIQVQTFDTGIKDQTFEEKFARIHKTFYYYIDSIDIKNIFIKYSQVLGKTAIMTMNGFNNTYEWSRYQLTFSVVGVNEREYHNSIFSRKYSDVDLDSISEDILIFLTAEELKRGEKIKVNRVFFTSFSAAQLLTEISIAETYFSEIPINAKIANSNLNIEDNGLIDMCIGSRPFDDAGFIQARRGIIEKGIYKGCIYNKFYNVEDVNVSRDSYKDYPKPSASNFIIVPSVTEIKKFMLNSITIYEIEDIQFISDESLILKGVKYIYVNSLNNKYYGKKNLTLSISKLLQCFRNAGNNLTFHSSTTGAPTLEFSSELFDDWEE
;
A
#
# COMPACT_ATOMS: atom_id res chain seq x y z
N MET A 1 -5.55 -29.79 -14.39
CA MET A 1 -5.56 -29.22 -15.75
C MET A 1 -4.82 -27.90 -15.68
N GLU A 2 -4.10 -27.48 -16.72
CA GLU A 2 -3.52 -26.14 -16.73
C GLU A 2 -4.63 -25.08 -16.73
N TRP A 3 -4.40 -23.94 -16.07
CA TRP A 3 -5.40 -22.87 -15.96
C TRP A 3 -5.88 -22.38 -17.33
N TYR A 4 -4.96 -22.36 -18.30
CA TYR A 4 -5.21 -21.90 -19.66
C TYR A 4 -6.23 -22.78 -20.39
N ASP A 5 -6.13 -24.10 -20.23
CA ASP A 5 -7.09 -25.05 -20.80
C ASP A 5 -8.44 -24.97 -20.10
N PHE A 6 -8.44 -24.75 -18.78
CA PHE A 6 -9.65 -24.52 -18.01
C PHE A 6 -10.37 -23.25 -18.48
N ALA A 7 -9.64 -22.13 -18.61
CA ALA A 7 -10.14 -20.85 -19.09
C ALA A 7 -10.78 -20.96 -20.48
N LYS A 8 -10.08 -21.61 -21.43
CA LYS A 8 -10.61 -21.88 -22.77
C LYS A 8 -11.90 -22.68 -22.75
N LYS A 9 -11.97 -23.73 -21.93
CA LYS A 9 -13.18 -24.56 -21.81
C LYS A 9 -14.35 -23.76 -21.26
N ILE A 10 -14.13 -22.91 -20.25
CA ILE A 10 -15.16 -22.04 -19.69
C ILE A 10 -15.65 -21.04 -20.73
N ILE A 11 -14.74 -20.26 -21.35
CA ILE A 11 -15.11 -19.26 -22.36
C ILE A 11 -15.93 -19.91 -23.45
N ARG A 12 -15.44 -21.03 -24.02
CA ARG A 12 -16.15 -21.76 -25.07
C ARG A 12 -17.56 -22.16 -24.64
N LYS A 13 -17.71 -22.80 -23.48
CA LYS A 13 -19.02 -23.28 -22.98
C LYS A 13 -20.00 -22.16 -22.66
N LEU A 14 -19.53 -21.02 -22.14
CA LEU A 14 -20.39 -19.87 -21.86
C LEU A 14 -20.83 -19.18 -23.16
N THR A 15 -19.97 -19.14 -24.18
CA THR A 15 -20.31 -18.52 -25.47
C THR A 15 -21.13 -19.43 -26.40
N GLU A 16 -21.05 -20.76 -26.27
CA GLU A 16 -21.75 -21.73 -27.14
C GLU A 16 -23.28 -21.62 -27.11
N CYS A 17 -23.85 -21.03 -26.05
CA CYS A 17 -25.30 -20.87 -25.90
C CYS A 17 -25.83 -19.49 -26.30
N ASP A 18 -24.97 -18.59 -26.83
CA ASP A 18 -25.29 -17.20 -27.17
C ASP A 18 -25.89 -16.38 -25.99
N LEU A 19 -25.77 -16.89 -24.76
CA LEU A 19 -26.31 -16.24 -23.55
C LEU A 19 -25.35 -15.18 -22.99
N PHE A 20 -24.06 -15.31 -23.26
CA PHE A 20 -23.03 -14.40 -22.77
C PHE A 20 -22.28 -13.79 -23.94
N ILE A 21 -22.25 -12.45 -23.97
CA ILE A 21 -21.58 -11.64 -25.00
C ILE A 21 -20.19 -11.17 -24.56
N ASP A 22 -19.84 -11.38 -23.29
CA ASP A 22 -18.55 -11.03 -22.73
C ASP A 22 -18.16 -12.02 -21.63
N VAL A 23 -16.90 -12.44 -21.59
CA VAL A 23 -16.37 -13.37 -20.59
C VAL A 23 -14.92 -13.00 -20.27
N GLU A 24 -14.61 -12.93 -18.99
CA GLU A 24 -13.28 -12.72 -18.42
C GLU A 24 -12.97 -13.83 -17.42
N ILE A 25 -11.75 -14.35 -17.51
CA ILE A 25 -11.16 -15.30 -16.59
C ILE A 25 -9.98 -14.60 -15.92
N TYR A 26 -10.03 -14.45 -14.61
CA TYR A 26 -8.93 -13.97 -13.77
C TYR A 26 -8.34 -15.16 -13.03
N TYR A 27 -7.05 -15.38 -13.17
CA TYR A 27 -6.30 -16.45 -12.55
C TYR A 27 -5.25 -15.89 -11.60
N ILE A 28 -5.16 -16.47 -10.42
CA ILE A 28 -4.13 -16.16 -9.44
C ILE A 28 -3.53 -17.44 -8.88
N ASP A 29 -2.22 -17.49 -8.83
CA ASP A 29 -1.43 -18.56 -8.22
C ASP A 29 -0.46 -17.91 -7.24
N THR A 30 -0.51 -18.28 -5.97
CA THR A 30 0.31 -17.67 -4.93
C THR A 30 0.93 -18.70 -4.01
N HIS A 31 2.22 -18.54 -3.76
CA HIS A 31 2.96 -19.25 -2.72
C HIS A 31 3.34 -18.27 -1.62
N LYS A 32 2.83 -18.49 -0.41
CA LYS A 32 3.01 -17.63 0.75
C LYS A 32 3.77 -18.37 1.84
N TYR A 33 4.83 -17.73 2.32
CA TYR A 33 5.59 -18.12 3.50
C TYR A 33 5.43 -17.04 4.56
N GLU A 34 5.04 -17.42 5.78
CA GLU A 34 4.98 -16.51 6.91
C GLU A 34 5.63 -17.11 8.15
N LYS A 35 6.31 -16.26 8.92
CA LYS A 35 6.88 -16.62 10.21
C LYS A 35 6.61 -15.54 11.23
N TYR A 36 6.25 -16.00 12.43
CA TYR A 36 5.89 -15.18 13.57
C TYR A 36 6.83 -15.51 14.74
N GLU A 37 7.45 -14.49 15.30
CA GLU A 37 8.25 -14.58 16.52
C GLU A 37 7.72 -13.64 17.59
N TYR A 38 7.68 -14.13 18.82
CA TYR A 38 7.48 -13.33 20.02
C TYR A 38 8.65 -13.57 20.95
N ASN A 39 9.32 -12.50 21.38
CA ASN A 39 10.53 -12.57 22.20
C ASN A 39 11.58 -13.52 21.63
N PHE A 40 11.76 -13.47 20.30
CA PHE A 40 12.69 -14.32 19.55
C PHE A 40 12.43 -15.83 19.66
N MET A 41 11.25 -16.21 20.15
CA MET A 41 10.77 -17.58 20.12
C MET A 41 9.81 -17.73 18.94
N SER A 42 10.12 -18.68 18.05
CA SER A 42 9.27 -19.03 16.92
C SER A 42 7.94 -19.57 17.41
N ASN A 43 6.86 -18.87 17.09
CA ASN A 43 5.51 -19.24 17.49
C ASN A 43 4.76 -19.99 16.40
N GLN A 44 4.95 -19.59 15.14
CA GLN A 44 4.18 -20.11 14.01
C GLN A 44 4.93 -19.93 12.70
N VAL A 45 4.86 -20.96 11.86
CA VAL A 45 5.31 -20.94 10.47
C VAL A 45 4.14 -21.38 9.60
N GLU A 46 3.81 -20.60 8.58
CA GLU A 46 2.80 -20.93 7.58
C GLU A 46 3.47 -21.08 6.22
N ASP A 47 3.16 -22.18 5.54
CA ASP A 47 3.51 -22.43 4.13
C ASP A 47 2.21 -22.75 3.41
N GLY A 48 1.77 -21.82 2.57
CA GLY A 48 0.48 -21.87 1.89
C GLY A 48 0.64 -21.73 0.39
N HIS A 49 0.01 -22.65 -0.36
CA HIS A 49 -0.14 -22.54 -1.80
C HIS A 49 -1.61 -22.39 -2.15
N GLU A 50 -1.94 -21.36 -2.92
CA GLU A 50 -3.29 -21.11 -3.40
C GLU A 50 -3.28 -20.97 -4.92
N ASN A 51 -4.18 -21.70 -5.57
CA ASN A 51 -4.44 -21.57 -6.99
C ASN A 51 -5.96 -21.41 -7.21
N SER A 52 -6.34 -20.26 -7.76
CA SER A 52 -7.73 -19.81 -7.78
C SER A 52 -8.09 -19.14 -9.12
N ILE A 53 -9.32 -19.34 -9.56
CA ILE A 53 -9.89 -18.71 -10.76
C ILE A 53 -11.17 -17.96 -10.39
N ALA A 54 -11.27 -16.73 -10.87
CA ALA A 54 -12.49 -15.92 -10.88
C ALA A 54 -12.98 -15.77 -12.33
N ILE A 55 -14.30 -15.78 -12.51
CA ILE A 55 -14.93 -15.76 -13.83
C ILE A 55 -16.01 -14.69 -13.76
N ARG A 56 -15.98 -13.79 -14.72
CA ARG A 56 -17.00 -12.76 -14.90
C ARG A 56 -17.58 -12.90 -16.30
N ALA A 57 -18.90 -12.86 -16.42
CA ALA A 57 -19.59 -12.94 -17.70
C ALA A 57 -20.68 -11.88 -17.79
N LYS A 58 -20.99 -11.43 -19.01
CA LYS A 58 -22.03 -10.43 -19.30
C LYS A 58 -22.99 -10.97 -20.35
N ASN A 59 -24.29 -10.82 -20.12
CA ASN A 59 -25.31 -11.19 -21.11
C ASN A 59 -25.73 -10.00 -21.99
N GLU A 60 -26.59 -10.25 -22.98
CA GLU A 60 -27.12 -9.22 -23.90
C GLU A 60 -27.88 -8.08 -23.18
N ASP A 61 -28.50 -8.36 -22.04
CA ASP A 61 -29.21 -7.36 -21.22
C ASP A 61 -28.28 -6.46 -20.39
N GLY A 62 -26.96 -6.67 -20.48
CA GLY A 62 -25.94 -5.98 -19.69
C GLY A 62 -25.86 -6.41 -18.23
N LYS A 63 -26.41 -7.58 -17.87
CA LYS A 63 -26.27 -8.15 -16.54
C LYS A 63 -24.92 -8.84 -16.38
N ILE A 64 -24.30 -8.66 -15.22
CA ILE A 64 -23.00 -9.25 -14.89
C ILE A 64 -23.18 -10.42 -13.93
N PHE A 65 -22.46 -11.51 -14.21
CA PHE A 65 -22.43 -12.73 -13.43
C PHE A 65 -21.00 -12.99 -12.97
N PHE A 66 -20.85 -13.52 -11.75
CA PHE A 66 -19.53 -13.77 -11.18
C PHE A 66 -19.50 -15.04 -10.35
N HIS A 67 -18.52 -15.87 -10.63
CA HIS A 67 -18.23 -17.06 -9.85
C HIS A 67 -16.73 -17.30 -9.73
N SER A 68 -16.33 -18.02 -8.70
CA SER A 68 -14.94 -18.38 -8.46
C SER A 68 -14.80 -19.85 -8.08
N THR A 69 -13.63 -20.44 -8.34
CA THR A 69 -13.29 -21.82 -7.97
C THR A 69 -11.80 -22.01 -7.73
N GLN A 70 -11.47 -23.00 -6.90
CA GLN A 70 -10.12 -23.56 -6.77
C GLN A 70 -10.01 -24.95 -7.42
N ASP A 71 -11.13 -25.53 -7.87
CA ASP A 71 -11.17 -26.80 -8.58
C ASP A 71 -10.93 -26.57 -10.09
N ILE A 72 -9.66 -26.67 -10.51
CA ILE A 72 -9.21 -26.53 -11.91
C ILE A 72 -9.19 -27.90 -12.61
N SER A 73 -10.33 -28.58 -12.56
CA SER A 73 -10.59 -29.86 -13.22
C SER A 73 -11.81 -29.78 -14.14
N ASP A 74 -12.06 -30.82 -14.93
CA ASP A 74 -13.29 -30.92 -15.74
C ASP A 74 -14.57 -30.90 -14.89
N ARG A 75 -14.49 -31.42 -13.66
CA ARG A 75 -15.59 -31.32 -12.69
C ARG A 75 -15.84 -29.87 -12.32
N GLY A 76 -14.78 -29.13 -11.99
CA GLY A 76 -14.87 -27.70 -11.67
C GLY A 76 -15.46 -26.86 -12.80
N VAL A 77 -15.10 -27.19 -14.05
CA VAL A 77 -15.71 -26.56 -15.25
C VAL A 77 -17.23 -26.75 -15.22
N ASN A 78 -17.71 -27.98 -15.08
CA ASN A 78 -19.14 -28.25 -15.11
C ASN A 78 -19.89 -27.56 -13.97
N ILE A 79 -19.35 -27.62 -12.74
CA ILE A 79 -19.95 -26.96 -11.57
C ILE A 79 -20.11 -25.45 -11.79
N ILE A 80 -19.08 -24.81 -12.36
CA ILE A 80 -19.14 -23.36 -12.61
C ILE A 80 -20.16 -23.02 -13.69
N ILE A 81 -20.19 -23.78 -14.79
CA ILE A 81 -21.13 -23.55 -15.87
C ILE A 81 -22.58 -23.69 -15.37
N ASP A 82 -22.87 -24.71 -14.55
CA ASP A 82 -24.18 -24.91 -13.95
C ASP A 82 -24.60 -23.71 -13.07
N LYS A 83 -23.65 -23.13 -12.32
CA LYS A 83 -23.89 -21.93 -11.50
C LYS A 83 -24.21 -20.69 -12.36
N PHE A 84 -23.47 -20.45 -13.44
CA PHE A 84 -23.77 -19.35 -14.36
C PHE A 84 -25.19 -19.47 -14.95
N TYR A 85 -25.62 -20.69 -15.30
CA TYR A 85 -26.97 -20.92 -15.81
C TYR A 85 -28.06 -20.82 -14.73
N SER A 86 -27.79 -21.21 -13.48
CA SER A 86 -28.76 -21.04 -12.39
C SER A 86 -29.02 -19.58 -12.04
N ASP A 87 -28.00 -18.74 -12.20
CA ASP A 87 -28.03 -17.36 -11.70
C ASP A 87 -28.60 -16.36 -12.71
N ILE A 88 -28.98 -16.80 -13.92
CA ILE A 88 -29.37 -15.95 -15.07
C ILE A 88 -30.47 -14.92 -14.74
N TYR A 89 -31.30 -15.20 -13.73
CA TYR A 89 -32.41 -14.34 -13.29
C TYR A 89 -32.05 -13.40 -12.12
N CYS A 90 -30.92 -13.60 -11.44
CA CYS A 90 -30.59 -12.94 -10.16
C CYS A 90 -29.56 -11.80 -10.28
N ALA A 91 -29.05 -11.51 -11.47
CA ALA A 91 -27.95 -10.56 -11.67
C ALA A 91 -28.38 -9.08 -11.75
N SER A 92 -27.47 -8.19 -11.33
CA SER A 92 -27.55 -6.73 -11.46
C SER A 92 -27.01 -6.26 -12.81
N ARG A 93 -27.48 -5.09 -13.26
CA ARG A 93 -26.91 -4.38 -14.41
C ARG A 93 -25.73 -3.53 -13.94
N GLU A 94 -24.60 -3.67 -14.61
CA GLU A 94 -23.40 -2.88 -14.37
C GLU A 94 -22.71 -2.57 -15.69
N PHE A 95 -22.02 -1.43 -15.76
CA PHE A 95 -21.21 -1.07 -16.92
C PHE A 95 -19.84 -1.73 -16.82
N TRP A 96 -19.61 -2.73 -17.66
CA TRP A 96 -18.31 -3.40 -17.81
C TRP A 96 -18.17 -3.94 -19.23
N ASN A 97 -16.97 -3.81 -19.80
CA ASN A 97 -16.53 -4.53 -20.98
C ASN A 97 -15.17 -5.16 -20.69
N SER A 98 -14.97 -6.42 -21.09
CA SER A 98 -13.65 -7.03 -20.97
C SER A 98 -12.69 -6.40 -21.99
N PRO A 99 -11.41 -6.21 -21.61
CA PRO A 99 -10.43 -5.63 -22.52
C PRO A 99 -10.22 -6.54 -23.74
N SER A 100 -9.92 -5.89 -24.86
CA SER A 100 -9.42 -6.56 -26.06
C SER A 100 -7.89 -6.66 -26.02
N HIS A 101 -7.30 -7.33 -27.01
CA HIS A 101 -5.85 -7.38 -27.13
C HIS A 101 -5.24 -5.96 -27.17
N CYS A 102 -4.28 -5.69 -26.28
CA CYS A 102 -3.59 -4.41 -26.19
C CYS A 102 -2.10 -4.60 -25.87
N ASN A 103 -1.28 -3.64 -26.30
CA ASN A 103 0.12 -3.56 -25.92
C ASN A 103 0.23 -2.79 -24.60
N PHE A 104 1.04 -3.28 -23.67
CA PHE A 104 1.28 -2.63 -22.38
C PHE A 104 2.78 -2.51 -22.10
N ILE A 105 3.11 -1.55 -21.24
CA ILE A 105 4.47 -1.37 -20.73
C ILE A 105 4.76 -2.52 -19.77
N GLN A 106 5.87 -3.22 -20.00
CA GLN A 106 6.36 -4.20 -19.04
C GLN A 106 6.91 -3.47 -17.83
N VAL A 107 6.54 -3.92 -16.64
CA VAL A 107 6.98 -3.36 -15.37
C VAL A 107 7.63 -4.48 -14.58
N GLN A 108 8.80 -4.24 -14.01
CA GLN A 108 9.44 -5.23 -13.16
C GLN A 108 8.64 -5.37 -11.86
N THR A 109 8.08 -6.54 -11.61
CA THR A 109 7.26 -6.82 -10.42
C THR A 109 7.75 -8.01 -9.61
N PHE A 110 8.73 -8.75 -10.13
CA PHE A 110 9.26 -9.96 -9.51
C PHE A 110 10.72 -9.79 -9.11
N ASP A 111 11.03 -10.12 -7.86
CA ASP A 111 12.38 -10.13 -7.31
C ASP A 111 13.13 -11.38 -7.78
N THR A 112 13.95 -11.22 -8.80
CA THR A 112 14.79 -12.30 -9.33
C THR A 112 15.87 -12.74 -8.35
N GLY A 113 16.27 -11.87 -7.40
CA GLY A 113 17.25 -12.17 -6.35
C GLY A 113 16.71 -13.11 -5.27
N ILE A 114 15.41 -13.46 -5.33
CA ILE A 114 14.81 -14.43 -4.42
C ILE A 114 15.52 -15.79 -4.40
N LYS A 115 16.16 -16.17 -5.52
CA LYS A 115 16.87 -17.45 -5.66
C LYS A 115 18.19 -17.47 -4.90
N ASP A 116 18.72 -16.31 -4.55
CA ASP A 116 20.02 -16.17 -3.92
C ASP A 116 19.96 -16.45 -2.41
N GLN A 117 18.77 -16.40 -1.82
CA GLN A 117 18.55 -16.59 -0.38
C GLN A 117 17.20 -17.28 -0.11
N THR A 118 17.24 -18.31 0.71
CA THR A 118 16.05 -18.99 1.23
C THR A 118 15.25 -18.07 2.17
N PHE A 119 13.99 -18.43 2.40
CA PHE A 119 13.14 -17.72 3.36
C PHE A 119 13.77 -17.70 4.76
N GLU A 120 14.34 -18.82 5.22
CA GLU A 120 14.97 -18.91 6.54
C GLU A 120 16.24 -18.07 6.66
N GLU A 121 17.06 -17.95 5.60
CA GLU A 121 18.24 -17.07 5.63
C GLU A 121 17.86 -15.60 5.74
N LYS A 122 16.84 -15.17 5.00
CA LYS A 122 16.30 -13.80 5.08
C LYS A 122 15.74 -13.50 6.47
N PHE A 123 14.99 -14.43 7.01
CA PHE A 123 14.43 -14.31 8.35
C PHE A 123 15.52 -14.29 9.42
N ALA A 124 16.53 -15.17 9.32
CA ALA A 124 17.67 -15.19 10.23
C ALA A 124 18.44 -13.87 10.23
N ARG A 125 18.55 -13.20 9.08
CA ARG A 125 19.14 -11.84 9.00
C ARG A 125 18.30 -10.81 9.74
N ILE A 126 16.97 -10.82 9.58
CA ILE A 126 16.06 -9.94 10.32
C ILE A 126 16.22 -10.17 11.82
N HIS A 127 16.10 -11.42 12.25
CA HIS A 127 16.26 -11.83 13.64
C HIS A 127 17.59 -11.35 14.22
N LYS A 128 18.71 -11.66 13.54
CA LYS A 128 20.05 -11.28 13.99
C LYS A 128 20.20 -9.77 14.13
N THR A 129 19.65 -9.01 13.18
CA THR A 129 19.73 -7.55 13.21
C THR A 129 18.96 -7.03 14.41
N PHE A 130 17.68 -7.38 14.56
CA PHE A 130 16.91 -6.94 15.72
C PHE A 130 17.49 -7.39 17.05
N TYR A 131 17.98 -8.62 17.15
CA TYR A 131 18.64 -9.12 18.35
C TYR A 131 19.86 -8.27 18.74
N TYR A 132 20.71 -7.93 17.78
CA TYR A 132 21.90 -7.11 18.02
C TYR A 132 21.57 -5.72 18.57
N TYR A 133 20.55 -5.05 18.01
CA TYR A 133 20.13 -3.75 18.50
C TYR A 133 19.44 -3.84 19.85
N ILE A 134 18.65 -4.89 20.06
CA ILE A 134 17.94 -5.11 21.33
C ILE A 134 18.90 -5.40 22.47
N ASP A 135 20.03 -6.09 22.25
CA ASP A 135 21.02 -6.34 23.30
C ASP A 135 21.59 -5.04 23.90
N SER A 136 21.44 -3.91 23.20
CA SER A 136 21.85 -2.58 23.68
C SER A 136 20.78 -1.84 24.52
N ILE A 137 19.56 -2.37 24.65
CA ILE A 137 18.44 -1.71 25.33
C ILE A 137 17.54 -2.66 26.13
N ASP A 138 16.99 -2.16 27.23
CA ASP A 138 16.05 -2.92 28.05
C ASP A 138 14.68 -3.02 27.37
N ILE A 139 14.38 -4.19 26.77
CA ILE A 139 13.07 -4.50 26.19
C ILE A 139 12.23 -5.39 27.10
N LYS A 140 10.92 -5.18 27.05
CA LYS A 140 9.90 -6.02 27.70
C LYS A 140 9.39 -7.10 26.76
N ASN A 141 9.07 -6.72 25.52
CA ASN A 141 8.62 -7.66 24.51
C ASN A 141 8.96 -7.20 23.09
N ILE A 142 9.11 -8.17 22.20
CA ILE A 142 9.22 -7.96 20.76
C ILE A 142 8.31 -8.93 20.02
N PHE A 143 7.60 -8.42 19.01
CA PHE A 143 6.87 -9.20 18.02
C PHE A 143 7.48 -8.93 16.64
N ILE A 144 7.74 -9.98 15.88
CA ILE A 144 8.20 -9.90 14.49
C ILE A 144 7.32 -10.82 13.64
N LYS A 145 6.78 -10.28 12.56
CA LYS A 145 6.14 -11.02 11.48
C LYS A 145 6.89 -10.74 10.18
N TYR A 146 7.33 -11.79 9.51
CA TYR A 146 7.86 -11.72 8.16
C TYR A 146 7.01 -12.55 7.22
N SER A 147 6.63 -11.97 6.09
CA SER A 147 5.85 -12.61 5.03
C SER A 147 6.59 -12.47 3.70
N GLN A 148 6.66 -13.56 2.95
CA GLN A 148 7.09 -13.60 1.57
C GLN A 148 5.97 -14.22 0.75
N VAL A 149 5.45 -13.49 -0.22
CA VAL A 149 4.44 -13.98 -1.17
C VAL A 149 5.01 -13.88 -2.57
N LEU A 150 4.97 -15.00 -3.29
CA LEU A 150 5.25 -15.08 -4.71
C LEU A 150 3.96 -15.37 -5.40
N GLY A 151 3.71 -14.70 -6.51
CA GLY A 151 2.50 -14.95 -7.24
C GLY A 151 2.62 -14.73 -8.73
N LYS A 152 1.59 -15.22 -9.39
CA LYS A 152 1.37 -15.08 -10.82
C LYS A 152 -0.08 -14.70 -11.02
N THR A 153 -0.29 -13.65 -11.79
CA THR A 153 -1.61 -13.19 -12.18
C THR A 153 -1.74 -13.38 -13.69
N ALA A 154 -2.86 -13.94 -14.13
CA ALA A 154 -3.20 -14.03 -15.55
C ALA A 154 -4.64 -13.63 -15.79
N ILE A 155 -4.91 -12.98 -16.93
CA ILE A 155 -6.26 -12.63 -17.36
C ILE A 155 -6.43 -13.09 -18.80
N MET A 156 -7.55 -13.78 -19.05
CA MET A 156 -8.00 -14.18 -20.38
C MET A 156 -9.41 -13.68 -20.61
N THR A 157 -9.64 -13.01 -21.73
CA THR A 157 -10.97 -12.54 -22.13
C THR A 157 -11.38 -13.13 -23.46
N MET A 158 -12.69 -13.20 -23.72
CA MET A 158 -13.18 -13.60 -25.03
C MET A 158 -12.86 -12.57 -26.13
N ASN A 159 -12.57 -11.33 -25.75
CA ASN A 159 -12.16 -10.25 -26.64
C ASN A 159 -10.67 -10.29 -27.02
N GLY A 160 -9.95 -11.33 -26.62
CA GLY A 160 -8.57 -11.61 -27.07
C GLY A 160 -7.47 -11.07 -26.16
N PHE A 161 -7.80 -10.49 -25.00
CA PHE A 161 -6.80 -10.24 -23.97
C PHE A 161 -6.35 -11.57 -23.36
N ASN A 162 -5.05 -11.82 -23.32
CA ASN A 162 -4.48 -13.05 -22.76
C ASN A 162 -3.05 -12.76 -22.30
N ASN A 163 -2.92 -12.27 -21.07
CA ASN A 163 -1.63 -11.84 -20.54
C ASN A 163 -1.41 -12.36 -19.12
N THR A 164 -0.15 -12.36 -18.72
CA THR A 164 0.32 -12.90 -17.46
C THR A 164 1.50 -12.08 -16.97
N TYR A 165 1.62 -11.91 -15.65
CA TYR A 165 2.83 -11.41 -15.02
C TYR A 165 3.08 -12.12 -13.69
N GLU A 166 4.35 -12.19 -13.31
CA GLU A 166 4.80 -12.71 -12.02
C GLU A 166 5.11 -11.56 -11.08
N TRP A 167 4.97 -11.79 -9.79
CA TRP A 167 5.19 -10.76 -8.80
C TRP A 167 5.67 -11.34 -7.47
N SER A 168 6.42 -10.52 -6.74
CA SER A 168 6.85 -10.79 -5.38
C SER A 168 6.33 -9.71 -4.44
N ARG A 169 6.12 -10.09 -3.18
CA ARG A 169 5.78 -9.20 -2.08
C ARG A 169 6.46 -9.69 -0.81
N TYR A 170 7.10 -8.76 -0.13
CA TYR A 170 7.68 -8.93 1.19
C TYR A 170 6.94 -8.01 2.16
N GLN A 171 6.65 -8.53 3.34
CA GLN A 171 6.12 -7.73 4.44
C GLN A 171 6.93 -8.02 5.69
N LEU A 172 7.39 -6.95 6.34
CA LEU A 172 7.96 -7.00 7.68
C LEU A 172 7.10 -6.14 8.59
N THR A 173 6.45 -6.77 9.57
CA THR A 173 5.69 -6.08 10.61
C THR A 173 6.31 -6.40 11.96
N PHE A 174 6.52 -5.40 12.79
CA PHE A 174 7.09 -5.62 14.11
C PHE A 174 6.56 -4.63 15.14
N SER A 175 6.65 -5.01 16.40
CA SER A 175 6.40 -4.17 17.57
C SER A 175 7.49 -4.45 18.60
N VAL A 176 8.11 -3.39 19.12
CA VAL A 176 9.12 -3.48 20.19
C VAL A 176 8.65 -2.61 21.35
N VAL A 177 8.55 -3.22 22.52
CA VAL A 177 8.14 -2.54 23.75
C VAL A 177 9.33 -2.49 24.70
N GLY A 178 9.74 -1.28 25.07
CA GLY A 178 10.77 -1.04 26.07
C GLY A 178 10.27 -1.31 27.49
N VAL A 179 11.18 -1.47 28.46
CA VAL A 179 10.82 -1.54 29.90
C VAL A 179 10.16 -0.24 30.40
N ASN A 180 10.37 0.87 29.69
CA ASN A 180 9.64 2.12 29.89
C ASN A 180 8.18 2.08 29.37
N GLU A 181 7.67 0.91 28.98
CA GLU A 181 6.33 0.68 28.41
C GLU A 181 6.06 1.43 27.10
N ARG A 182 7.08 2.00 26.46
CA ARG A 182 6.94 2.62 25.14
C ARG A 182 6.97 1.54 24.07
N GLU A 183 6.03 1.65 23.15
CA GLU A 183 5.92 0.77 22.00
C GLU A 183 6.28 1.50 20.72
N TYR A 184 7.24 0.95 19.99
CA TYR A 184 7.54 1.28 18.61
C TYR A 184 6.90 0.22 17.69
N HIS A 185 6.00 0.65 16.82
CA HIS A 185 5.36 -0.21 15.83
C HIS A 185 5.66 0.25 14.41
N ASN A 186 5.88 -0.69 13.50
CA ASN A 186 6.01 -0.39 12.07
C ASN A 186 5.63 -1.60 11.21
N SER A 187 5.23 -1.33 9.97
CA SER A 187 4.97 -2.34 8.95
C SER A 187 5.47 -1.86 7.60
N ILE A 188 6.31 -2.66 6.94
CA ILE A 188 6.98 -2.31 5.70
C ILE A 188 6.60 -3.31 4.63
N PHE A 189 6.25 -2.80 3.45
CA PHE A 189 5.98 -3.58 2.25
C PHE A 189 7.03 -3.28 1.19
N SER A 190 7.60 -4.31 0.58
CA SER A 190 8.46 -4.17 -0.60
C SER A 190 8.24 -5.28 -1.62
N ARG A 191 8.56 -5.05 -2.89
CA ARG A 191 8.67 -6.14 -3.88
C ARG A 191 10.04 -6.77 -3.90
N LYS A 192 11.08 -6.12 -3.38
CA LYS A 192 12.42 -6.69 -3.19
C LYS A 192 12.77 -6.84 -1.73
N TYR A 193 13.39 -7.96 -1.39
CA TYR A 193 13.91 -8.13 -0.04
C TYR A 193 15.04 -7.13 0.27
N SER A 194 15.90 -6.82 -0.71
CA SER A 194 17.03 -5.91 -0.55
C SER A 194 16.65 -4.47 -0.19
N ASP A 195 15.41 -4.07 -0.50
CA ASP A 195 14.94 -2.70 -0.28
C ASP A 195 14.47 -2.50 1.18
N VAL A 196 14.46 -3.55 1.99
CA VAL A 196 14.18 -3.47 3.43
C VAL A 196 15.46 -3.09 4.17
N ASP A 197 15.59 -1.81 4.51
CA ASP A 197 16.73 -1.26 5.27
C ASP A 197 16.60 -1.55 6.78
N LEU A 198 17.07 -2.72 7.18
CA LEU A 198 17.03 -3.17 8.58
C LEU A 198 17.87 -2.29 9.51
N ASP A 199 18.95 -1.69 9.02
CA ASP A 199 19.86 -0.89 9.86
C ASP A 199 19.18 0.44 10.22
N SER A 200 18.62 1.14 9.22
CA SER A 200 17.87 2.39 9.46
C SER A 200 16.66 2.17 10.39
N ILE A 201 15.94 1.06 10.20
CA ILE A 201 14.81 0.70 11.07
C ILE A 201 15.28 0.52 12.52
N SER A 202 16.39 -0.19 12.70
CA SER A 202 16.87 -0.52 14.05
C SER A 202 17.45 0.70 14.77
N GLU A 203 18.07 1.63 14.05
CA GLU A 203 18.44 2.94 14.58
C GLU A 203 17.22 3.75 15.04
N ASP A 204 16.14 3.73 14.26
CA ASP A 204 14.89 4.39 14.60
C ASP A 204 14.28 3.80 15.90
N ILE A 205 14.31 2.47 16.06
CA ILE A 205 13.89 1.79 17.31
C ILE A 205 14.74 2.24 18.50
N LEU A 206 16.07 2.22 18.35
CA LEU A 206 17.01 2.58 19.40
C LEU A 206 16.75 4.01 19.87
N ILE A 207 16.68 4.96 18.95
CA ILE A 207 16.42 6.37 19.25
C ILE A 207 15.09 6.54 19.97
N PHE A 208 14.04 5.87 19.49
CA PHE A 208 12.71 6.01 20.05
C PHE A 208 12.60 5.47 21.49
N LEU A 209 13.17 4.29 21.74
CA LEU A 209 13.06 3.63 23.04
C LEU A 209 14.02 4.22 24.09
N THR A 210 15.15 4.82 23.68
CA THR A 210 16.15 5.39 24.60
C THR A 210 16.01 6.88 24.87
N ALA A 211 15.19 7.60 24.11
CA ALA A 211 14.99 9.05 24.32
C ALA A 211 14.48 9.36 25.73
N GLU A 212 14.87 10.51 26.29
CA GLU A 212 14.36 10.97 27.59
C GLU A 212 12.89 11.38 27.46
N GLU A 213 12.09 11.34 28.53
CA GLU A 213 10.74 11.91 28.46
C GLU A 213 10.81 13.44 28.41
N LEU A 214 10.04 14.04 27.51
CA LEU A 214 9.83 15.48 27.53
C LEU A 214 9.01 15.83 28.77
N LYS A 215 9.51 16.73 29.62
CA LYS A 215 8.80 17.09 30.85
C LYS A 215 7.61 17.98 30.51
N ARG A 216 6.52 17.78 31.26
CA ARG A 216 5.30 18.59 31.10
C ARG A 216 5.59 20.08 31.33
N GLY A 217 5.15 20.92 30.40
CA GLY A 217 5.33 22.38 30.44
C GLY A 217 6.72 22.87 30.01
N GLU A 218 7.57 22.00 29.47
CA GLU A 218 8.79 22.45 28.79
C GLU A 218 8.45 23.07 27.44
N LYS A 219 8.68 24.39 27.32
CA LYS A 219 8.58 25.09 26.04
C LYS A 219 9.62 24.56 25.07
N ILE A 220 9.16 23.91 24.01
CA ILE A 220 10.01 23.45 22.92
C ILE A 220 9.99 24.45 21.77
N LYS A 221 11.19 24.76 21.25
CA LYS A 221 11.32 25.55 20.03
C LYS A 221 11.40 24.59 18.86
N VAL A 222 10.39 24.61 18.01
CA VAL A 222 10.33 23.76 16.81
C VAL A 222 10.55 24.63 15.58
N ASN A 223 11.55 24.32 14.78
CA ASN A 223 11.82 24.98 13.51
C ASN A 223 11.33 24.16 12.31
N ARG A 224 11.28 22.84 12.48
CA ARG A 224 10.99 21.86 11.42
C ARG A 224 10.25 20.67 12.00
N VAL A 225 9.32 20.14 11.22
CA VAL A 225 8.59 18.92 11.54
C VAL A 225 8.88 17.90 10.45
N PHE A 226 9.23 16.69 10.87
CA PHE A 226 9.46 15.55 10.01
C PHE A 226 8.40 14.50 10.27
N PHE A 227 7.89 13.91 9.20
CA PHE A 227 7.17 12.64 9.27
C PHE A 227 8.10 11.57 8.75
N THR A 228 8.28 10.48 9.51
CA THR A 228 8.91 9.27 8.98
C THR A 228 8.12 8.76 7.78
N SER A 229 8.70 7.90 6.95
CA SER A 229 7.94 7.29 5.84
C SER A 229 6.65 6.60 6.34
N PHE A 230 6.70 6.01 7.54
CA PHE A 230 5.56 5.33 8.18
C PHE A 230 4.43 6.31 8.47
N SER A 231 4.68 7.33 9.30
CA SER A 231 3.65 8.30 9.66
C SER A 231 3.20 9.16 8.48
N ALA A 232 4.09 9.40 7.51
CA ALA A 232 3.75 10.08 6.26
C ALA A 232 2.75 9.26 5.41
N ALA A 233 2.96 7.95 5.29
CA ALA A 233 2.05 7.09 4.53
C ALA A 233 0.71 6.84 5.27
N GLN A 234 0.72 6.78 6.61
CA GLN A 234 -0.51 6.80 7.41
C GLN A 234 -1.35 8.04 7.07
N LEU A 235 -0.73 9.22 7.11
CA LEU A 235 -1.38 10.48 6.78
C LEU A 235 -1.85 10.55 5.32
N LEU A 236 -1.02 10.08 4.37
CA LEU A 236 -1.34 10.07 2.95
C LEU A 236 -2.53 9.15 2.62
N THR A 237 -2.67 8.04 3.34
CA THR A 237 -3.79 7.10 3.18
C THR A 237 -5.11 7.80 3.47
N GLU A 238 -5.18 8.57 4.57
CA GLU A 238 -6.37 9.33 4.92
C GLU A 238 -6.64 10.48 3.94
N ILE A 239 -5.60 11.18 3.48
CA ILE A 239 -5.75 12.23 2.47
C ILE A 239 -6.26 11.67 1.14
N SER A 240 -5.87 10.44 0.78
CA SER A 240 -6.28 9.82 -0.49
C SER A 240 -7.81 9.64 -0.60
N ILE A 241 -8.50 9.54 0.54
CA ILE A 241 -9.95 9.35 0.63
C ILE A 241 -10.70 10.64 0.98
N ALA A 242 -10.03 11.79 1.07
CA ALA A 242 -10.64 13.09 1.34
C ALA A 242 -11.39 13.64 0.09
N GLU A 243 -12.31 12.84 -0.47
CA GLU A 243 -13.02 13.16 -1.72
C GLU A 243 -13.74 14.50 -1.64
N THR A 244 -14.41 14.78 -0.52
CA THR A 244 -15.15 16.04 -0.33
C THR A 244 -14.23 17.25 -0.44
N TYR A 245 -13.07 17.23 0.23
CA TYR A 245 -12.07 18.29 0.15
C TYR A 245 -11.65 18.59 -1.29
N PHE A 246 -11.27 17.54 -2.02
CA PHE A 246 -10.77 17.69 -3.38
C PHE A 246 -11.86 18.02 -4.40
N SER A 247 -13.12 17.65 -4.12
CA SER A 247 -14.25 17.91 -5.02
C SER A 247 -14.57 19.40 -5.19
N GLU A 248 -14.21 20.24 -4.20
CA GLU A 248 -14.43 21.69 -4.24
C GLU A 248 -13.26 22.44 -4.90
N ILE A 249 -12.14 21.76 -5.16
CA ILE A 249 -10.93 22.38 -5.69
C ILE A 249 -10.97 22.40 -7.23
N PRO A 250 -10.86 23.57 -7.88
CA PRO A 250 -10.77 23.64 -9.33
C PRO A 250 -9.51 22.94 -9.85
N ILE A 251 -9.66 22.16 -10.92
CA ILE A 251 -8.52 21.60 -11.65
C ILE A 251 -7.59 22.74 -12.09
N ASN A 252 -6.29 22.54 -11.92
CA ASN A 252 -5.21 23.52 -12.11
C ASN A 252 -5.09 24.63 -11.06
N ALA A 253 -5.84 24.57 -9.95
CA ALA A 253 -5.59 25.45 -8.82
C ALA A 253 -4.24 25.13 -8.14
N LYS A 254 -3.51 26.17 -7.72
CA LYS A 254 -2.32 26.00 -6.87
C LYS A 254 -2.76 25.80 -5.43
N ILE A 255 -2.60 24.60 -4.91
CA ILE A 255 -3.09 24.21 -3.58
C ILE A 255 -1.97 23.83 -2.60
N ALA A 256 -0.77 23.55 -3.11
CA ALA A 256 0.35 23.13 -2.29
C ALA A 256 1.64 23.88 -2.64
N ASN A 257 2.67 23.63 -1.84
CA ASN A 257 4.02 24.06 -2.15
C ASN A 257 4.48 23.49 -3.52
N SER A 258 5.25 24.26 -4.28
CA SER A 258 5.73 23.86 -5.61
C SER A 258 6.66 22.64 -5.62
N ASN A 259 7.20 22.27 -4.46
CA ASN A 259 8.02 21.08 -4.31
C ASN A 259 7.17 19.80 -4.18
N LEU A 260 5.88 19.92 -3.88
CA LEU A 260 5.02 18.76 -3.68
C LEU A 260 4.56 18.17 -5.01
N ASN A 261 4.76 16.87 -5.16
CA ASN A 261 4.18 16.07 -6.21
C ASN A 261 3.53 14.83 -5.59
N ILE A 262 2.27 14.59 -5.94
CA ILE A 262 1.52 13.39 -5.57
C ILE A 262 1.04 12.74 -6.86
N GLU A 263 1.24 11.43 -6.99
CA GLU A 263 0.81 10.66 -8.15
C GLU A 263 0.23 9.31 -7.76
N ASP A 264 -0.63 8.77 -8.63
CA ASP A 264 -0.97 7.36 -8.69
C ASP A 264 -0.23 6.77 -9.89
N ASN A 265 0.71 5.85 -9.67
CA ASN A 265 1.57 5.38 -10.75
C ASN A 265 1.84 3.88 -10.71
N GLY A 266 1.12 3.12 -11.54
CA GLY A 266 1.23 1.66 -11.61
C GLY A 266 2.44 1.15 -12.39
N LEU A 267 3.27 2.05 -12.92
CA LEU A 267 4.36 1.75 -13.85
C LEU A 267 5.75 1.93 -13.23
N ILE A 268 5.85 2.13 -11.91
CA ILE A 268 7.14 2.25 -11.23
C ILE A 268 7.69 0.86 -10.95
N ASP A 269 8.83 0.51 -11.53
CA ASP A 269 9.46 -0.79 -11.29
C ASP A 269 9.57 -1.07 -9.78
N MET A 270 9.13 -2.27 -9.41
CA MET A 270 9.30 -2.86 -8.08
C MET A 270 8.59 -2.12 -6.94
N CYS A 271 7.72 -1.14 -7.25
CA CYS A 271 6.76 -0.62 -6.28
C CYS A 271 5.60 -1.60 -6.04
N ILE A 272 4.97 -1.51 -4.86
CA ILE A 272 4.05 -2.53 -4.36
C ILE A 272 2.81 -2.73 -5.23
N GLY A 273 2.16 -1.66 -5.65
CA GLY A 273 0.98 -1.70 -6.51
C GLY A 273 1.27 -1.73 -8.00
N SER A 274 2.55 -1.78 -8.39
CA SER A 274 2.94 -1.78 -9.79
C SER A 274 2.62 -3.08 -10.49
N ARG A 275 2.17 -2.97 -11.74
CA ARG A 275 1.80 -4.08 -12.61
C ARG A 275 1.63 -3.59 -14.06
N PRO A 276 1.78 -4.47 -15.06
CA PRO A 276 1.56 -4.08 -16.46
C PRO A 276 0.10 -3.74 -16.79
N PHE A 277 -0.83 -4.44 -16.14
CA PHE A 277 -2.28 -4.28 -16.31
C PHE A 277 -2.97 -4.52 -14.96
N ASP A 278 -4.17 -3.97 -14.81
CA ASP A 278 -4.97 -4.05 -13.58
C ASP A 278 -5.78 -5.35 -13.46
N ASP A 279 -6.58 -5.51 -12.40
CA ASP A 279 -7.31 -6.77 -12.15
C ASP A 279 -8.57 -6.96 -13.03
N ALA A 280 -8.77 -6.06 -14.00
CA ALA A 280 -9.69 -6.22 -15.13
C ALA A 280 -8.96 -6.25 -16.48
N GLY A 281 -7.62 -6.21 -16.49
CA GLY A 281 -6.79 -6.29 -17.70
C GLY A 281 -6.62 -4.97 -18.45
N PHE A 282 -7.01 -3.83 -17.86
CA PHE A 282 -6.73 -2.51 -18.44
C PHE A 282 -5.29 -2.09 -18.12
N ILE A 283 -4.69 -1.33 -19.04
CA ILE A 283 -3.29 -0.91 -18.94
C ILE A 283 -3.12 0.06 -17.76
N GLN A 284 -2.09 -0.17 -16.95
CA GLN A 284 -1.73 0.77 -15.89
C GLN A 284 -1.19 2.09 -16.45
N ALA A 285 -1.43 3.19 -15.75
CA ALA A 285 -0.98 4.52 -16.14
C ALA A 285 -0.38 5.28 -14.96
N ARG A 286 0.40 6.32 -15.30
CA ARG A 286 0.78 7.38 -14.36
C ARG A 286 -0.28 8.46 -14.40
N ARG A 287 -0.84 8.81 -13.24
CA ARG A 287 -1.75 9.94 -13.04
C ARG A 287 -1.15 10.92 -12.04
N GLY A 288 -0.84 12.14 -12.49
CA GLY A 288 -0.51 13.23 -11.59
C GLY A 288 -1.76 13.69 -10.85
N ILE A 289 -1.70 13.75 -9.53
CA ILE A 289 -2.79 14.20 -8.64
C ILE A 289 -2.50 15.63 -8.17
N ILE A 290 -1.27 15.86 -7.75
CA ILE A 290 -0.69 17.19 -7.53
C ILE A 290 0.64 17.23 -8.27
N GLU A 291 0.82 18.21 -9.16
CA GLU A 291 2.07 18.41 -9.89
C GLU A 291 2.63 19.80 -9.61
N LYS A 292 3.80 19.86 -8.97
CA LYS A 292 4.43 21.12 -8.52
C LYS A 292 3.45 22.01 -7.75
N GLY A 293 2.73 21.39 -6.83
CA GLY A 293 1.69 22.03 -6.02
C GLY A 293 0.40 22.43 -6.73
N ILE A 294 0.23 22.06 -8.00
CA ILE A 294 -0.97 22.32 -8.80
C ILE A 294 -1.86 21.07 -8.78
N TYR A 295 -3.13 21.23 -8.39
CA TYR A 295 -4.12 20.16 -8.41
C TYR A 295 -4.46 19.72 -9.84
N LYS A 296 -4.46 18.42 -10.09
CA LYS A 296 -4.72 17.82 -11.41
C LYS A 296 -5.97 16.95 -11.45
N GLY A 297 -6.45 16.48 -10.30
CA GLY A 297 -7.63 15.64 -10.16
C GLY A 297 -7.48 14.64 -9.01
N CYS A 298 -8.47 13.79 -8.80
CA CYS A 298 -8.44 12.67 -7.84
C CYS A 298 -8.58 11.32 -8.56
N ILE A 299 -8.24 10.23 -7.85
CA ILE A 299 -8.38 8.84 -8.34
C ILE A 299 -9.86 8.43 -8.33
N TYR A 300 -10.57 8.81 -7.26
CA TYR A 300 -11.97 8.47 -7.02
C TYR A 300 -12.82 9.70 -7.33
N ASN A 301 -13.09 9.95 -8.62
CA ASN A 301 -14.15 10.89 -8.96
C ASN A 301 -15.31 10.14 -9.59
N LYS A 302 -16.53 10.49 -9.20
CA LYS A 302 -17.80 10.01 -9.77
C LYS A 302 -17.95 10.27 -11.28
N PHE A 303 -17.02 11.02 -11.87
CA PHE A 303 -17.00 11.39 -13.29
C PHE A 303 -16.10 10.52 -14.18
N TYR A 304 -15.33 9.57 -13.64
CA TYR A 304 -14.48 8.72 -14.49
C TYR A 304 -15.22 7.47 -14.97
N ASN A 305 -15.05 7.16 -16.26
CA ASN A 305 -15.46 5.85 -16.79
C ASN A 305 -14.57 4.77 -16.15
N VAL A 306 -15.09 3.55 -16.01
CA VAL A 306 -14.36 2.41 -15.44
C VAL A 306 -13.05 2.13 -16.19
N GLU A 307 -12.98 2.50 -17.48
CA GLU A 307 -11.79 2.38 -18.33
C GLU A 307 -10.68 3.40 -17.97
N ASP A 308 -11.02 4.48 -17.27
CA ASP A 308 -10.10 5.58 -16.92
C ASP A 308 -9.54 5.46 -15.50
N VAL A 309 -9.95 4.45 -14.72
CA VAL A 309 -9.56 4.24 -13.32
C VAL A 309 -8.88 2.89 -13.17
N ASN A 310 -7.83 2.84 -12.34
CA ASN A 310 -7.20 1.58 -11.99
C ASN A 310 -8.19 0.74 -11.16
N VAL A 311 -8.29 -0.57 -11.42
CA VAL A 311 -9.10 -1.45 -10.58
C VAL A 311 -8.28 -2.53 -9.88
N SER A 312 -8.60 -2.83 -8.62
CA SER A 312 -7.99 -3.93 -7.87
C SER A 312 -9.02 -4.89 -7.29
N ARG A 313 -8.55 -6.10 -6.96
CA ARG A 313 -9.29 -7.11 -6.19
C ARG A 313 -8.55 -7.40 -4.90
N ASP A 314 -9.29 -7.51 -3.79
CA ASP A 314 -8.73 -7.94 -2.51
C ASP A 314 -8.46 -9.45 -2.51
N SER A 315 -9.30 -10.22 -3.22
CA SER A 315 -9.13 -11.64 -3.47
C SER A 315 -9.75 -12.07 -4.81
N TYR A 316 -9.49 -13.31 -5.22
CA TYR A 316 -10.15 -13.91 -6.38
C TYR A 316 -11.68 -14.04 -6.23
N LYS A 317 -12.23 -13.87 -5.02
CA LYS A 317 -13.68 -13.93 -4.76
C LYS A 317 -14.35 -12.56 -4.89
N ASP A 318 -13.56 -11.50 -5.08
CA ASP A 318 -14.06 -10.14 -5.13
C ASP A 318 -14.21 -9.64 -6.56
N TYR A 319 -15.23 -8.83 -6.77
CA TYR A 319 -15.35 -8.00 -7.95
C TYR A 319 -14.21 -6.97 -7.96
N PRO A 320 -13.66 -6.64 -9.14
CA PRO A 320 -12.67 -5.58 -9.24
C PRO A 320 -13.36 -4.25 -8.92
N LYS A 321 -12.69 -3.42 -8.13
CA LYS A 321 -13.18 -2.11 -7.69
C LYS A 321 -12.16 -1.03 -8.02
N PRO A 322 -12.59 0.22 -8.29
CA PRO A 322 -11.69 1.36 -8.38
C PRO A 322 -10.73 1.37 -7.20
N SER A 323 -9.44 1.53 -7.48
CA SER A 323 -8.38 1.50 -6.47
C SER A 323 -7.14 2.20 -6.99
N ALA A 324 -6.37 2.79 -6.09
CA ALA A 324 -5.04 3.27 -6.42
C ALA A 324 -4.11 2.10 -6.78
N SER A 325 -3.14 2.38 -7.65
CA SER A 325 -2.00 1.50 -7.89
C SER A 325 -0.90 1.80 -6.86
N ASN A 326 -0.15 2.87 -7.06
CA ASN A 326 0.81 3.41 -6.10
C ASN A 326 0.49 4.89 -5.89
N PHE A 327 -0.36 5.21 -4.91
CA PHE A 327 -0.61 6.57 -4.47
C PHE A 327 0.54 7.04 -3.59
N ILE A 328 1.41 7.87 -4.16
CA ILE A 328 2.67 8.25 -3.51
C ILE A 328 2.89 9.75 -3.52
N ILE A 329 3.63 10.21 -2.51
CA ILE A 329 4.40 11.45 -2.63
C ILE A 329 5.70 11.10 -3.36
N VAL A 330 5.96 11.78 -4.47
CA VAL A 330 7.14 11.50 -5.30
C VAL A 330 8.42 11.80 -4.50
N PRO A 331 9.33 10.83 -4.34
CA PRO A 331 10.58 11.06 -3.63
C PRO A 331 11.46 12.06 -4.38
N SER A 332 12.27 12.82 -3.64
CA SER A 332 13.31 13.67 -4.23
C SER A 332 14.67 12.98 -4.19
N VAL A 333 15.70 13.60 -4.75
CA VAL A 333 17.09 13.16 -4.61
C VAL A 333 17.69 13.51 -3.24
N THR A 334 16.95 14.22 -2.39
CA THR A 334 17.42 14.71 -1.10
C THR A 334 17.40 13.59 -0.07
N GLU A 335 18.54 13.33 0.55
CA GLU A 335 18.58 12.58 1.79
C GLU A 335 18.13 13.49 2.94
N ILE A 336 16.99 13.17 3.57
CA ILE A 336 16.51 13.90 4.73
C ILE A 336 17.11 13.28 5.98
N LYS A 337 18.04 14.01 6.60
CA LYS A 337 18.53 13.68 7.94
C LYS A 337 17.43 13.98 8.96
N LYS A 338 16.78 12.92 9.43
CA LYS A 338 15.94 12.96 10.64
C LYS A 338 16.83 13.41 11.82
N PHE A 339 16.26 14.02 12.86
CA PHE A 339 16.99 14.50 14.06
C PHE A 339 17.87 15.74 13.88
N MET A 340 17.39 16.74 13.15
CA MET A 340 18.05 18.04 13.16
C MET A 340 17.77 18.81 14.46
N LEU A 341 18.69 19.71 14.84
CA LEU A 341 18.52 20.56 16.02
C LEU A 341 17.21 21.37 15.94
N ASN A 342 16.50 21.45 17.07
CA ASN A 342 15.21 22.12 17.20
C ASN A 342 14.16 21.59 16.21
N SER A 343 14.07 20.27 16.08
CA SER A 343 13.08 19.63 15.19
C SER A 343 12.32 18.53 15.89
N ILE A 344 11.16 18.21 15.31
CA ILE A 344 10.33 17.09 15.73
C ILE A 344 10.27 16.07 14.61
N THR A 345 10.43 14.80 14.96
CA THR A 345 10.20 13.66 14.06
C THR A 345 9.01 12.86 14.59
N ILE A 346 7.92 12.86 13.83
CA ILE A 346 6.71 12.08 14.10
C ILE A 346 6.92 10.67 13.57
N TYR A 347 6.88 9.70 14.47
CA TYR A 347 7.13 8.30 14.15
C TYR A 347 5.85 7.55 13.83
N GLU A 348 4.80 7.80 14.60
CA GLU A 348 3.57 7.02 14.56
C GLU A 348 2.40 7.91 14.92
N ILE A 349 1.27 7.66 14.27
CA ILE A 349 -0.03 8.22 14.58
C ILE A 349 -0.93 7.04 14.92
N GLU A 350 -1.49 7.01 16.12
CA GLU A 350 -2.29 5.87 16.61
C GLU A 350 -3.66 5.81 15.91
N ASP A 351 -4.26 6.98 15.65
CA ASP A 351 -5.55 7.10 14.99
C ASP A 351 -5.67 8.46 14.29
N ILE A 352 -6.35 8.52 13.15
CA ILE A 352 -6.60 9.73 12.38
C ILE A 352 -8.09 9.84 12.13
N GLN A 353 -8.67 10.99 12.46
CA GLN A 353 -10.11 11.22 12.31
C GLN A 353 -10.40 12.54 11.62
N PHE A 354 -11.27 12.52 10.62
CA PHE A 354 -11.84 13.74 10.04
C PHE A 354 -12.79 14.40 11.04
N ILE A 355 -12.60 15.70 11.25
CA ILE A 355 -13.54 16.54 12.04
C ILE A 355 -14.29 17.54 11.15
N SER A 356 -13.79 17.78 9.94
CA SER A 356 -14.46 18.46 8.85
C SER A 356 -13.83 18.02 7.54
N ASP A 357 -14.32 18.51 6.41
CA ASP A 357 -13.75 18.20 5.09
C ASP A 357 -12.30 18.66 4.94
N GLU A 358 -11.85 19.67 5.70
CA GLU A 358 -10.48 20.20 5.61
C GLU A 358 -9.58 19.88 6.81
N SER A 359 -10.10 19.25 7.87
CA SER A 359 -9.41 19.13 9.16
C SER A 359 -9.41 17.72 9.72
N LEU A 360 -8.25 17.34 10.26
CA LEU A 360 -7.95 16.04 10.85
C LEU A 360 -7.55 16.21 12.32
N ILE A 361 -7.98 15.29 13.18
CA ILE A 361 -7.36 15.04 14.48
C ILE A 361 -6.44 13.83 14.32
N LEU A 362 -5.17 14.02 14.63
CA LEU A 362 -4.16 12.99 14.78
C LEU A 362 -4.09 12.63 16.26
N LYS A 363 -4.55 11.45 16.64
CA LYS A 363 -4.53 10.97 18.03
C LYS A 363 -3.26 10.19 18.32
N GLY A 364 -2.77 10.35 19.55
CA GLY A 364 -1.65 9.57 20.05
C GLY A 364 -0.38 9.73 19.24
N VAL A 365 -0.13 10.90 18.65
CA VAL A 365 1.06 11.19 17.86
C VAL A 365 2.30 11.01 18.72
N LYS A 366 3.09 9.98 18.41
CA LYS A 366 4.36 9.66 19.08
C LYS A 366 5.50 10.32 18.31
N TYR A 367 6.33 11.09 19.00
CA TYR A 367 7.37 11.88 18.35
C TYR A 367 8.66 11.97 19.17
N ILE A 368 9.76 12.24 18.47
CA ILE A 368 11.04 12.62 19.06
C ILE A 368 11.32 14.08 18.77
N TYR A 369 11.52 14.88 19.82
CA TYR A 369 12.04 16.24 19.75
C TYR A 369 13.56 16.21 19.96
N VAL A 370 14.28 16.93 19.10
CA VAL A 370 15.73 17.13 19.24
C VAL A 370 15.98 18.59 19.57
N ASN A 371 16.55 18.87 20.73
CA ASN A 371 16.80 20.25 21.16
C ASN A 371 18.07 20.84 20.53
N SER A 372 18.42 22.07 20.89
CA SER A 372 19.63 22.76 20.44
C SER A 372 20.95 22.13 20.92
N LEU A 373 20.90 21.29 21.95
CA LEU A 373 22.03 20.55 22.52
C LEU A 373 22.13 19.11 21.97
N ASN A 374 21.29 18.76 20.99
CA ASN A 374 21.21 17.41 20.41
C ASN A 374 20.69 16.32 21.38
N ASN A 375 20.06 16.72 22.48
CA ASN A 375 19.33 15.77 23.33
C ASN A 375 18.02 15.37 22.65
N LYS A 376 17.65 14.10 22.80
CA LYS A 376 16.45 13.52 22.19
C LYS A 376 15.40 13.28 23.27
N TYR A 377 14.22 13.82 23.06
CA TYR A 377 13.09 13.70 23.97
C TYR A 377 11.90 13.03 23.28
N TYR A 378 11.36 12.00 23.91
CA TYR A 378 10.10 11.38 23.54
C TYR A 378 8.93 12.22 24.05
N GLY A 379 7.93 12.37 23.19
CA GLY A 379 6.63 12.92 23.56
C GLY A 379 5.49 12.18 22.86
N LYS A 380 4.30 12.27 23.47
CA LYS A 380 3.05 11.78 22.92
C LYS A 380 1.98 12.84 23.09
N LYS A 381 1.28 13.22 22.01
CA LYS A 381 0.17 14.17 22.10
C LYS A 381 -0.85 13.98 20.98
N ASN A 382 -2.02 14.60 21.14
CA ASN A 382 -2.95 14.76 20.03
C ASN A 382 -2.63 16.05 19.28
N LEU A 383 -2.83 16.04 17.96
CA LEU A 383 -2.62 17.19 17.10
C LEU A 383 -3.86 17.41 16.23
N THR A 384 -4.16 18.68 15.96
CA THR A 384 -5.12 19.04 14.91
C THR A 384 -4.36 19.53 13.70
N LEU A 385 -4.77 19.09 12.52
CA LEU A 385 -4.09 19.38 11.26
C LEU A 385 -5.12 19.81 10.22
N SER A 386 -4.85 20.90 9.51
CA SER A 386 -5.60 21.24 8.30
C SER A 386 -4.90 20.67 7.06
N ILE A 387 -5.65 20.06 6.15
CA ILE A 387 -5.13 19.52 4.88
C ILE A 387 -4.49 20.65 4.06
N SER A 388 -5.11 21.84 3.99
CA SER A 388 -4.54 22.98 3.28
C SER A 388 -3.22 23.44 3.88
N LYS A 389 -3.13 23.54 5.21
CA LYS A 389 -1.87 23.83 5.91
C LYS A 389 -0.80 22.79 5.64
N LEU A 390 -1.14 21.49 5.68
CA LEU A 390 -0.22 20.41 5.36
C LEU A 390 0.40 20.60 3.96
N LEU A 391 -0.45 20.81 2.96
CA LEU A 391 -0.04 20.99 1.57
C LEU A 391 0.83 22.25 1.38
N GLN A 392 0.51 23.34 2.07
CA GLN A 392 1.25 24.61 1.97
C GLN A 392 2.57 24.60 2.74
N CYS A 393 2.60 23.99 3.93
CA CYS A 393 3.77 23.91 4.81
C CYS A 393 4.80 22.87 4.37
N PHE A 394 4.46 22.02 3.38
CA PHE A 394 5.38 21.06 2.79
C PHE A 394 6.63 21.78 2.26
N ARG A 395 7.81 21.24 2.60
CA ARG A 395 9.10 21.77 2.14
C ARG A 395 9.81 20.81 1.21
N ASN A 396 9.94 19.55 1.60
CA ASN A 396 10.71 18.57 0.86
C ASN A 396 10.29 17.13 1.16
N ALA A 397 10.60 16.23 0.22
CA ALA A 397 10.45 14.79 0.34
C ALA A 397 11.82 14.13 0.31
N GLY A 398 12.03 13.10 1.12
CA GLY A 398 13.23 12.29 1.13
C GLY A 398 13.36 11.42 -0.11
N ASN A 399 14.47 10.70 -0.20
CA ASN A 399 14.73 9.69 -1.23
C ASN A 399 14.34 8.26 -0.81
N ASN A 400 13.81 8.08 0.40
CA ASN A 400 13.50 6.79 1.02
C ASN A 400 12.01 6.45 0.95
N LEU A 401 11.47 6.31 -0.27
CA LEU A 401 10.07 5.91 -0.46
C LEU A 401 9.83 4.51 0.15
N THR A 402 8.91 4.44 1.11
CA THR A 402 8.51 3.18 1.74
C THR A 402 6.99 3.03 1.64
N PHE A 403 6.53 1.80 1.43
CA PHE A 403 5.12 1.46 1.42
C PHE A 403 4.70 0.88 2.76
N HIS A 404 3.56 1.38 3.24
CA HIS A 404 2.97 0.99 4.53
C HIS A 404 1.56 0.42 4.37
N SER A 405 1.05 0.42 3.14
CA SER A 405 -0.09 -0.38 2.70
C SER A 405 0.20 -0.99 1.31
N SER A 406 -0.76 -1.69 0.72
CA SER A 406 -0.63 -2.23 -0.63
C SER A 406 -0.67 -1.17 -1.74
N THR A 407 -1.05 0.07 -1.43
CA THR A 407 -1.29 1.10 -2.44
C THR A 407 -0.71 2.45 -2.08
N THR A 408 -0.41 2.71 -0.81
CA THR A 408 0.08 4.01 -0.33
C THR A 408 1.54 3.92 0.11
N GLY A 409 2.35 4.82 -0.43
CA GLY A 409 3.75 4.96 -0.06
C GLY A 409 4.14 6.42 0.11
N ALA A 410 5.04 6.70 1.04
CA ALA A 410 5.58 8.04 1.21
C ALA A 410 7.05 7.95 1.62
N PRO A 411 7.90 8.88 1.16
CA PRO A 411 9.22 9.06 1.74
C PRO A 411 9.09 9.79 3.09
N THR A 412 10.23 9.99 3.76
CA THR A 412 10.28 10.95 4.87
C THR A 412 9.90 12.34 4.35
N LEU A 413 9.08 13.09 5.09
CA LEU A 413 8.60 14.41 4.66
C LEU A 413 9.08 15.50 5.61
N GLU A 414 9.49 16.65 5.08
CA GLU A 414 9.85 17.85 5.83
C GLU A 414 8.77 18.93 5.67
N PHE A 415 8.36 19.51 6.80
CA PHE A 415 7.43 20.62 6.88
C PHE A 415 8.01 21.79 7.69
N SER A 416 7.47 23.00 7.48
CA SER A 416 7.71 24.13 8.36
C SER A 416 7.11 23.89 9.76
N SER A 417 7.60 24.62 10.76
CA SER A 417 7.03 24.62 12.11
C SER A 417 5.61 25.16 12.18
N GLU A 418 5.20 25.98 11.20
CA GLU A 418 3.84 26.53 11.04
C GLU A 418 2.78 25.46 10.76
N LEU A 419 3.19 24.21 10.50
CA LEU A 419 2.27 23.10 10.29
C LEU A 419 1.32 22.90 11.49
N PHE A 420 1.84 23.11 12.70
CA PHE A 420 1.04 23.04 13.92
C PHE A 420 1.22 24.33 14.70
N ASP A 421 0.10 24.96 15.04
CA ASP A 421 0.10 26.22 15.78
C ASP A 421 0.56 26.03 17.24
N ASP A 422 0.33 24.83 17.81
CA ASP A 422 0.52 24.53 19.24
C ASP A 422 1.60 23.47 19.49
N TRP A 423 2.86 23.78 19.20
CA TRP A 423 3.99 23.04 19.79
C TRP A 423 4.37 23.53 21.18
N GLU A 424 3.84 24.67 21.61
CA GLU A 424 4.07 25.23 22.95
C GLU A 424 3.05 24.66 23.94
N GLU A 425 3.51 23.93 24.97
CA GLU A 425 2.81 23.80 26.26
C GLU A 425 3.61 24.52 27.35
#